data_AF-A0A6I3CD92-F1
#
_entry.id   AF-A0A6I3CD92-F1
#
_cell.length_a   1.000
_cell.length_b   1.000
_cell.length_c   1.000
_cell.angle_alpha   90.00
_cell.angle_beta   90.00
_cell.angle_gamma   90.00
#
_symmetry.space_group_name_H-M   'P 1'
#
loop_
_entity.id
_entity.type
_entity.pdbx_description
1 polymer ?
#
loop_
_entity_poly.entity_id
_entity_poly.type
_entity_poly.pdbx_seq_one_letter_code
_entity_poly.pdbx_strand_id
1 'polypeptide(L)'
;MALAMGFKTVRVSGNSMSPFLNDGDWALFRTIKIAPPSASAKRQSKSRANLRALQGKVLLIQRRAFGFLTSSDTQGTEPTDFLQIKRLRRIDAPGTTEILGHKETHASDSTASASFSEDTVRIARNFAQGSAAFMAGDLGLWVEGDNKAESTDSRKWGYLKPSEVVGVFVLCFKRAKSK
;
A
#
# COMPACT_ATOMS: atom_id res chain seq x y z
N MET A 1 -16.87 8.51 26.16
CA MET A 1 -16.33 7.35 25.40
C MET A 1 -14.89 7.68 25.02
N ALA A 2 -13.90 7.10 25.71
CA ALA A 2 -12.50 7.43 25.52
C ALA A 2 -11.99 6.91 24.17
N LEU A 3 -11.43 7.79 23.34
CA LEU A 3 -10.69 7.38 22.15
C LEU A 3 -9.38 6.75 22.63
N ALA A 4 -9.25 5.43 22.60
CA ALA A 4 -7.96 4.78 22.78
C ALA A 4 -7.05 5.19 21.60
N MET A 5 -6.22 6.23 21.80
CA MET A 5 -5.14 6.61 20.89
C MET A 5 -4.00 5.62 21.11
N GLY A 6 -3.83 4.67 20.20
CA GLY A 6 -2.71 3.73 20.23
C GLY A 6 -1.49 4.32 19.53
N PHE A 7 -0.32 3.86 19.94
CA PHE A 7 0.93 4.11 19.23
C PHE A 7 1.59 2.78 18.89
N LYS A 8 2.33 2.75 17.77
CA LYS A 8 3.14 1.62 17.34
C LYS A 8 4.51 2.13 16.94
N THR A 9 5.55 1.58 17.54
CA THR A 9 6.94 1.86 17.18
C THR A 9 7.45 0.73 16.31
N VAL A 10 8.13 1.06 15.22
CA VAL A 10 8.75 0.07 14.32
C VAL A 10 10.18 0.47 14.02
N ARG A 11 11.07 -0.52 13.93
CA ARG A 11 12.40 -0.32 13.36
C ARG A 11 12.28 -0.34 11.84
N VAL A 12 12.84 0.69 11.20
CA VAL A 12 12.87 0.81 9.75
C VAL A 12 13.90 -0.17 9.21
N SER A 13 13.50 -0.93 8.20
CA SER A 13 14.39 -1.81 7.44
C SER A 13 14.32 -1.47 5.95
N GLY A 14 15.48 -1.40 5.30
CA GLY A 14 15.65 -1.02 3.91
C GLY A 14 15.57 0.49 3.65
N ASN A 15 15.87 0.93 2.43
CA ASN A 15 15.97 2.35 2.10
C ASN A 15 14.81 2.89 1.27
N SER A 16 13.67 2.19 1.21
CA SER A 16 12.51 2.62 0.42
C SER A 16 11.99 4.01 0.78
N MET A 17 12.25 4.50 2.00
CA MET A 17 11.82 5.82 2.47
C MET A 17 13.00 6.80 2.65
N SER A 18 14.19 6.46 2.16
CA SER A 18 15.35 7.36 2.18
C SER A 18 15.11 8.58 1.29
N PRO A 19 15.61 9.78 1.66
CA PRO A 19 16.43 10.09 2.84
C PRO A 19 15.61 10.40 4.10
N PHE A 20 14.28 10.37 4.03
CA PHE A 20 13.39 10.75 5.13
C PHE A 20 13.51 9.76 6.31
N LEU A 21 13.38 8.47 6.02
CA LEU A 21 13.61 7.36 6.96
C LEU A 21 14.65 6.40 6.37
N ASN A 22 15.69 6.14 7.14
CA ASN A 22 16.81 5.30 6.72
C ASN A 22 16.77 3.95 7.45
N ASP A 23 17.44 2.95 6.88
CA ASP A 23 17.60 1.66 7.52
C ASP A 23 18.20 1.80 8.94
N GLY A 24 17.58 1.12 9.91
CA GLY A 24 17.97 1.16 11.30
C GLY A 24 17.38 2.29 12.14
N ASP A 25 16.70 3.27 11.53
CA ASP A 25 15.92 4.28 12.27
C ASP A 25 14.75 3.62 13.02
N TRP A 26 14.27 4.25 14.09
CA TRP A 26 13.01 3.87 14.74
C TRP A 26 11.94 4.91 14.43
N ALA A 27 10.77 4.47 13.99
CA ALA A 27 9.66 5.34 13.64
C ALA A 27 8.45 5.08 14.54
N LEU A 28 7.87 6.14 15.08
CA LEU A 28 6.65 6.10 15.89
C LEU A 28 5.45 6.45 15.01
N PHE A 29 4.42 5.61 15.07
CA PHE A 29 3.16 5.80 14.37
C PHE A 29 2.01 5.91 15.36
N ARG A 30 1.12 6.88 15.14
CA ARG A 30 -0.17 6.93 15.80
C ARG A 30 -1.13 6.02 15.06
N THR A 31 -1.74 5.06 15.75
CA THR A 31 -2.69 4.15 15.12
C THR A 31 -3.98 4.90 14.76
N ILE A 32 -4.60 4.49 13.67
CA ILE A 32 -5.86 5.08 13.21
C ILE A 32 -6.92 4.00 13.03
N LYS A 33 -8.17 4.37 13.27
CA LYS A 33 -9.32 3.50 12.97
C LYS A 33 -9.99 4.02 11.72
N ILE A 34 -9.98 3.19 10.68
CA ILE A 34 -10.69 3.45 9.43
C ILE A 34 -12.00 2.68 9.49
N ALA A 35 -13.10 3.35 9.14
CA ALA A 35 -14.41 2.71 9.15
C ALA A 35 -14.46 1.64 8.04
N PRO A 36 -14.94 0.42 8.33
CA PRO A 36 -15.12 -0.59 7.30
C PRO A 36 -16.23 -0.19 6.30
N PRO A 37 -16.27 -0.83 5.12
CA PRO A 37 -17.32 -0.59 4.13
C PRO A 37 -18.74 -0.91 4.63
N SER A 38 -18.87 -1.71 5.69
CA SER A 38 -20.16 -2.01 6.35
C SER A 38 -20.62 -0.97 7.37
N ALA A 39 -19.81 0.05 7.68
CA ALA A 39 -20.20 1.07 8.65
C ALA A 39 -21.27 2.04 8.10
N SER A 40 -22.02 2.69 8.99
CA SER A 40 -23.02 3.72 8.61
C SER A 40 -22.43 4.82 7.71
N ALA A 41 -23.21 5.34 6.77
CA ALA A 41 -22.82 6.41 5.84
C ALA A 41 -22.18 7.64 6.54
N LYS A 42 -22.69 8.07 7.70
CA LYS A 42 -22.12 9.17 8.49
C LYS A 42 -20.69 8.88 8.96
N ARG A 43 -20.43 7.66 9.45
CA ARG A 43 -19.09 7.22 9.87
C ARG A 43 -18.15 7.06 8.68
N GLN A 44 -18.65 6.55 7.56
CA GLN A 44 -17.88 6.43 6.32
C GLN A 44 -17.47 7.80 5.79
N SER A 45 -18.40 8.76 5.70
CA SER A 45 -18.12 10.13 5.26
C SER A 45 -17.02 10.79 6.11
N LYS A 46 -17.13 10.71 7.45
CA LYS A 46 -16.10 11.22 8.36
C LYS A 46 -14.75 10.50 8.19
N SER A 47 -14.76 9.18 8.02
CA SER A 47 -13.55 8.39 7.77
C SER A 47 -12.85 8.81 6.47
N ARG A 48 -13.61 9.03 5.38
CA ARG A 48 -13.09 9.48 4.09
C ARG A 48 -12.49 10.88 4.18
N ALA A 49 -13.15 11.81 4.88
CA ALA A 49 -12.60 13.14 5.13
C ALA A 49 -11.27 13.09 5.91
N ASN A 50 -11.22 12.27 6.96
CA ASN A 50 -9.99 12.06 7.73
C ASN A 50 -8.86 11.46 6.86
N LEU A 51 -9.19 10.52 5.98
CA LEU A 51 -8.23 9.87 5.08
C LEU A 51 -7.65 10.88 4.09
N ARG A 52 -8.48 11.77 3.52
CA ARG A 52 -8.04 12.89 2.67
C ARG A 52 -7.05 13.81 3.39
N ALA A 53 -7.27 14.08 4.67
CA ALA A 53 -6.31 14.85 5.49
C ALA A 53 -4.98 14.13 5.76
N LEU A 54 -4.80 12.88 5.30
CA LEU A 54 -3.53 12.14 5.38
C LEU A 54 -2.69 12.24 4.11
N GLN A 55 -3.18 12.88 3.04
CA GLN A 55 -2.39 13.04 1.83
C GLN A 55 -1.06 13.75 2.12
N GLY A 56 0.03 13.25 1.54
CA GLY A 56 1.40 13.69 1.79
C GLY A 56 2.05 13.09 3.04
N LYS A 57 1.28 12.47 3.95
CA LYS A 57 1.80 11.88 5.18
C LYS A 57 2.40 10.50 4.94
N VAL A 58 3.32 10.11 5.82
CA VAL A 58 3.90 8.78 5.85
C VAL A 58 3.00 7.85 6.66
N LEU A 59 2.71 6.68 6.10
CA LEU A 59 1.79 5.70 6.64
C LEU A 59 2.53 4.41 6.98
N LEU A 60 2.09 3.77 8.06
CA LEU A 60 2.38 2.37 8.35
C LEU A 60 1.25 1.52 7.76
N ILE A 61 1.63 0.56 6.93
CA ILE A 61 0.74 -0.30 6.16
C ILE A 61 0.99 -1.73 6.60
N GLN A 62 -0.06 -2.51 6.81
CA GLN A 62 0.01 -3.96 7.00
C GLN A 62 -0.54 -4.63 5.75
N ARG A 63 0.31 -5.40 5.07
CA ARG A 63 -0.05 -6.14 3.87
C ARG A 63 0.12 -7.62 4.12
N ARG A 64 -0.77 -8.40 3.51
CA ARG A 64 -0.66 -9.86 3.49
C ARG A 64 0.35 -10.27 2.43
N ALA A 65 1.36 -11.06 2.79
CA ALA A 65 2.22 -11.69 1.78
C ALA A 65 1.36 -12.69 1.00
N PHE A 66 0.94 -12.32 -0.21
CA PHE A 66 0.20 -13.24 -1.06
C PHE A 66 1.18 -14.24 -1.64
N GLY A 67 1.13 -15.48 -1.14
CA GLY A 67 1.72 -16.66 -1.78
C GLY A 67 3.10 -16.43 -2.37
N PHE A 68 4.12 -16.48 -1.50
CA PHE A 68 5.37 -17.10 -1.94
C PHE A 68 4.97 -18.51 -2.42
N LEU A 69 4.86 -18.69 -3.74
CA LEU A 69 4.96 -20.02 -4.31
C LEU A 69 6.38 -20.47 -3.97
N THR A 70 6.59 -21.05 -2.78
CA THR A 70 7.62 -22.05 -2.60
C THR A 70 7.30 -23.11 -3.64
N SER A 71 7.99 -23.07 -4.77
CA SER A 71 8.27 -24.29 -5.50
C SER A 71 8.75 -25.32 -4.48
N SER A 72 8.12 -26.50 -4.51
CA SER A 72 8.28 -27.64 -3.61
C SER A 72 7.85 -27.46 -2.14
N ASP A 73 6.65 -28.00 -1.86
CA ASP A 73 6.45 -28.99 -0.81
C ASP A 73 6.64 -28.56 0.66
N THR A 74 5.82 -27.61 1.13
CA THR A 74 5.49 -27.56 2.56
C THR A 74 4.05 -27.11 2.78
N GLN A 75 3.23 -28.06 3.22
CA GLN A 75 1.87 -27.87 3.71
C GLN A 75 1.87 -26.85 4.88
N GLY A 76 1.14 -25.74 4.74
CA GLY A 76 0.63 -25.01 5.92
C GLY A 76 1.29 -23.68 6.31
N THR A 77 2.08 -23.01 5.46
CA THR A 77 2.54 -21.65 5.80
C THR A 77 1.41 -20.65 5.53
N GLU A 78 0.66 -20.30 6.58
CA GLU A 78 -0.30 -19.19 6.54
C GLU A 78 0.41 -17.94 5.97
N PRO A 79 -0.21 -17.21 5.04
CA PRO A 79 0.37 -15.99 4.47
C PRO A 79 0.67 -14.97 5.58
N THR A 80 1.96 -14.75 5.83
CA THR A 80 2.42 -13.83 6.87
C THR A 80 2.11 -12.39 6.50
N ASP A 81 1.44 -11.68 7.40
CA ASP A 81 1.32 -10.23 7.29
C ASP A 81 2.67 -9.56 7.54
N PHE A 82 3.01 -8.58 6.72
CA PHE A 82 4.23 -7.78 6.87
C PHE A 82 3.91 -6.28 6.88
N LEU A 83 4.78 -5.52 7.54
CA LEU A 83 4.64 -4.08 7.65
C LEU A 83 5.45 -3.38 6.56
N GLN A 84 4.87 -2.32 5.99
CA GLN A 84 5.55 -1.42 5.08
C GLN A 84 5.33 0.02 5.49
N ILE A 85 6.31 0.88 5.19
CA ILE A 85 6.20 2.32 5.38
C ILE A 85 6.25 2.97 4.00
N LYS A 86 5.23 3.79 3.69
CA LYS A 86 5.12 4.51 2.40
C LYS A 86 4.52 5.88 2.61
N ARG A 87 4.74 6.80 1.68
CA ARG A 87 4.07 8.11 1.66
C ARG A 87 2.80 8.05 0.85
N LEU A 88 1.70 8.53 1.41
CA LEU A 88 0.46 8.72 0.67
C LEU A 88 0.61 9.87 -0.32
N ARG A 89 0.54 9.58 -1.62
CA ARG A 89 0.69 10.60 -2.67
C ARG A 89 -0.65 11.16 -3.10
N ARG A 90 -1.64 10.30 -3.30
CA ARG A 90 -2.99 10.69 -3.73
C ARG A 90 -4.04 9.71 -3.24
N ILE A 91 -5.28 10.16 -3.28
CA ILE A 91 -6.46 9.40 -2.88
C ILE A 91 -7.50 9.57 -3.96
N ASP A 92 -7.87 8.46 -4.58
CA ASP A 92 -8.76 8.45 -5.72
C ASP A 92 -10.11 7.83 -5.31
N ALA A 93 -11.20 8.36 -5.90
CA ALA A 93 -12.54 7.87 -5.64
C ALA A 93 -12.79 6.58 -6.44
N PRO A 94 -13.50 5.58 -5.89
CA PRO A 94 -13.80 4.33 -6.59
C PRO A 94 -14.35 4.61 -8.00
N GLY A 95 -13.85 3.90 -9.01
CA GLY A 95 -14.27 4.06 -10.40
C GLY A 95 -13.53 5.16 -11.19
N THR A 96 -12.66 5.97 -10.57
CA THR A 96 -11.82 6.97 -11.29
C THR A 96 -10.56 6.35 -11.89
N THR A 97 -10.67 5.19 -12.55
CA THR A 97 -9.60 4.75 -13.46
C THR A 97 -9.69 5.60 -14.72
N GLU A 98 -9.11 6.81 -14.68
CA GLU A 98 -8.48 7.30 -15.89
C GLU A 98 -7.36 6.30 -16.19
N ILE A 99 -7.59 5.46 -17.20
CA ILE A 99 -6.53 4.80 -17.93
C ILE A 99 -5.68 5.96 -18.45
N LEU A 100 -4.61 6.30 -17.72
CA LEU A 100 -3.66 7.31 -18.15
C LEU A 100 -3.15 6.83 -19.51
N GLY A 101 -3.63 7.48 -20.56
CA GLY A 101 -3.47 7.04 -21.93
C GLY A 101 -2.00 6.95 -22.30
N HIS A 102 -1.48 5.73 -22.36
CA HIS A 102 -0.52 5.43 -23.40
C HIS A 102 -1.30 5.33 -24.70
N LYS A 103 -1.16 6.38 -25.52
CA LYS A 103 -1.55 6.37 -26.93
C LYS A 103 -0.65 5.37 -27.65
N GLU A 104 -0.94 4.08 -27.53
CA GLU A 104 -0.39 3.05 -28.40
C GLU A 104 -1.37 2.88 -29.56
N THR A 105 -1.08 3.60 -30.64
CA THR A 105 -1.54 3.23 -31.97
C THR A 105 -0.85 1.93 -32.35
N HIS A 106 -1.47 0.78 -32.14
CA HIS A 106 -1.17 -0.39 -32.97
C HIS A 106 -2.46 -1.12 -33.32
N ALA A 107 -2.62 -1.25 -34.63
CA ALA A 107 -3.72 -1.88 -35.30
C ALA A 107 -3.91 -3.34 -34.87
N SER A 108 -5.15 -3.79 -35.01
CA SER A 108 -5.57 -5.18 -35.00
C SER A 108 -4.57 -6.11 -35.67
N ASP A 109 -4.05 -7.09 -34.93
CA ASP A 109 -3.92 -8.44 -35.49
C ASP A 109 -3.68 -9.55 -34.46
N SER A 110 -4.35 -10.67 -34.72
CA SER A 110 -4.04 -12.04 -34.30
C SER A 110 -4.11 -12.45 -32.80
N THR A 111 -5.08 -13.33 -32.54
CA THR A 111 -5.15 -14.26 -31.40
C THR A 111 -3.93 -15.17 -31.39
N ALA A 112 -2.89 -14.81 -30.63
CA ALA A 112 -1.82 -15.72 -30.24
C ALA A 112 -1.82 -15.83 -28.72
N SER A 113 -1.88 -17.06 -28.21
CA SER A 113 -1.70 -17.39 -26.80
C SER A 113 -0.25 -17.10 -26.39
N ALA A 114 0.04 -15.83 -26.08
CA ALA A 114 1.34 -15.41 -25.60
C ALA A 114 1.56 -15.99 -24.19
N SER A 115 2.63 -16.76 -24.01
CA SER A 115 3.12 -17.15 -22.69
C SER A 115 3.72 -15.92 -22.02
N PHE A 116 2.91 -15.24 -21.21
CA PHE A 116 3.38 -14.11 -20.41
C PHE A 116 4.37 -14.60 -19.35
N SER A 117 5.46 -13.86 -19.13
CA SER A 117 6.42 -14.19 -18.07
C SER A 117 5.71 -14.20 -16.71
N GLU A 118 6.13 -15.09 -15.80
CA GLU A 118 5.53 -15.16 -14.47
C GLU A 118 5.54 -13.81 -13.75
N ASP A 119 6.57 -12.99 -13.96
CA ASP A 119 6.64 -11.63 -13.43
C ASP A 119 5.56 -10.72 -14.00
N THR A 120 5.25 -10.82 -15.29
CA THR A 120 4.16 -10.06 -15.93
C THR A 120 2.80 -10.48 -15.36
N VAL A 121 2.58 -11.79 -15.20
CA VAL A 121 1.35 -12.33 -14.60
C VAL A 121 1.22 -11.92 -13.13
N ARG A 122 2.32 -11.89 -12.37
CA ARG A 122 2.37 -11.44 -10.97
C ARG A 122 2.06 -9.95 -10.86
N ILE A 123 2.65 -9.11 -11.71
CA ILE A 123 2.37 -7.67 -11.77
C ILE A 123 0.91 -7.44 -12.11
N ALA A 124 0.39 -8.11 -13.15
CA ALA A 124 -1.00 -7.98 -13.56
C ALA A 124 -1.97 -8.44 -12.45
N ARG A 125 -1.68 -9.53 -11.74
CA ARG A 125 -2.49 -10.02 -10.60
C ARG A 125 -2.45 -9.06 -9.41
N ASN A 126 -1.28 -8.52 -9.07
CA ASN A 126 -1.13 -7.54 -7.99
C ASN A 126 -1.90 -6.25 -8.32
N PHE A 127 -1.78 -5.79 -9.56
CA PHE A 127 -2.52 -4.64 -10.07
C PHE A 127 -4.03 -4.90 -10.05
N ALA A 128 -4.47 -6.09 -10.47
CA ALA A 128 -5.87 -6.51 -10.48
C ALA A 128 -6.48 -6.62 -9.08
N GLN A 129 -5.72 -7.04 -8.05
CA GLN A 129 -6.24 -7.11 -6.67
C GLN A 129 -6.30 -5.75 -5.99
N GLY A 130 -5.32 -4.87 -6.25
CA GLY A 130 -5.38 -3.47 -5.82
C GLY A 130 -6.52 -2.71 -6.48
N SER A 131 -6.78 -2.96 -7.76
CA SER A 131 -7.87 -2.35 -8.52
C SER A 131 -9.24 -2.96 -8.21
N ALA A 132 -9.36 -4.26 -7.97
CA ALA A 132 -10.65 -4.91 -7.64
C ALA A 132 -11.26 -4.39 -6.32
N ALA A 133 -10.43 -3.98 -5.37
CA ALA A 133 -10.91 -3.39 -4.12
C ALA A 133 -11.41 -1.96 -4.26
N PHE A 134 -10.77 -1.19 -5.16
CA PHE A 134 -11.26 0.11 -5.60
C PHE A 134 -12.57 -0.02 -6.39
N MET A 135 -12.74 -1.11 -7.16
CA MET A 135 -14.00 -1.43 -7.84
C MET A 135 -15.14 -1.81 -6.88
N ALA A 136 -14.84 -2.20 -5.63
CA ALA A 136 -15.83 -2.53 -4.60
C ALA A 136 -16.39 -1.30 -3.85
N GLY A 137 -16.12 -0.07 -4.31
CA GLY A 137 -16.71 1.16 -3.78
C GLY A 137 -15.93 1.87 -2.67
N ASP A 138 -14.71 1.42 -2.35
CA ASP A 138 -13.85 2.08 -1.36
C ASP A 138 -12.83 3.03 -2.01
N LEU A 139 -12.27 3.96 -1.22
CA LEU A 139 -11.21 4.86 -1.70
C LEU A 139 -9.95 4.07 -2.08
N GLY A 140 -9.31 4.46 -3.18
CA GLY A 140 -8.00 3.93 -3.57
C GLY A 140 -6.90 4.82 -3.01
N LEU A 141 -5.98 4.24 -2.24
CA LEU A 141 -4.80 4.97 -1.73
C LEU A 141 -3.59 4.67 -2.60
N TRP A 142 -3.04 5.69 -3.25
CA TRP A 142 -1.79 5.55 -3.99
C TRP A 142 -0.61 5.95 -3.11
N VAL A 143 0.24 4.99 -2.79
CA VAL A 143 1.37 5.19 -1.89
C VAL A 143 2.67 4.89 -2.61
N GLU A 144 3.69 5.70 -2.34
CA GLU A 144 5.03 5.53 -2.90
C GLU A 144 6.10 5.66 -1.84
N GLY A 145 7.21 4.97 -2.04
CA GLY A 145 8.43 5.25 -1.28
C GLY A 145 9.00 6.62 -1.66
N ASP A 146 9.76 7.23 -0.74
CA ASP A 146 10.52 8.43 -1.08
C ASP A 146 11.75 8.11 -1.94
N ASN A 147 12.37 6.93 -1.75
CA ASN A 147 13.39 6.40 -2.64
C ASN A 147 12.72 5.53 -3.73
N LYS A 148 12.57 6.11 -4.92
CA LYS A 148 11.88 5.46 -6.04
C LYS A 148 12.57 4.19 -6.54
N ALA A 149 13.90 4.10 -6.43
CA ALA A 149 14.70 3.00 -6.94
C ALA A 149 14.59 1.73 -6.07
N GLU A 150 14.47 1.91 -4.75
CA GLU A 150 14.42 0.81 -3.77
C GLU A 150 13.01 0.53 -3.24
N SER A 151 11.99 1.16 -3.83
CA SER A 151 10.60 1.03 -3.37
C SER A 151 9.77 0.09 -4.24
N THR A 152 9.24 -0.96 -3.62
CA THR A 152 8.09 -1.73 -4.14
C THR A 152 6.80 -1.15 -3.55
N ASP A 153 6.07 -0.37 -4.36
CA ASP A 153 4.93 0.46 -3.96
C ASP A 153 3.79 0.44 -4.99
N SER A 154 2.82 1.36 -4.90
CA SER A 154 1.63 1.37 -5.75
C SER A 154 1.93 1.37 -7.25
N ARG A 155 3.12 1.80 -7.69
CA ARG A 155 3.55 1.70 -9.09
C ARG A 155 3.65 0.25 -9.58
N LYS A 156 3.94 -0.70 -8.68
CA LYS A 156 4.07 -2.13 -9.00
C LYS A 156 2.84 -2.95 -8.65
N TRP A 157 2.08 -2.53 -7.64
CA TRP A 157 0.96 -3.33 -7.10
C TRP A 157 -0.38 -2.58 -7.02
N GLY A 158 -0.48 -1.38 -7.58
CA GLY A 158 -1.73 -0.62 -7.68
C GLY A 158 -2.16 0.05 -6.37
N TYR A 159 -3.46 0.32 -6.26
CA TYR A 159 -4.03 1.02 -5.11
C TYR A 159 -4.05 0.14 -3.85
N LEU A 160 -3.81 0.77 -2.71
CA LEU A 160 -3.94 0.18 -1.38
C LEU A 160 -5.37 0.43 -0.85
N LYS A 161 -5.92 -0.55 -0.11
CA LYS A 161 -7.19 -0.37 0.59
C LYS A 161 -7.00 0.49 1.86
N PRO A 162 -8.00 1.29 2.25
CA PRO A 162 -7.97 2.00 3.52
C PRO A 162 -7.77 1.06 4.72
N SER A 163 -8.34 -0.15 4.67
CA SER A 163 -8.19 -1.14 5.74
C SER A 163 -6.76 -1.65 5.99
N GLU A 164 -5.87 -1.54 5.00
CA GLU A 164 -4.45 -1.94 5.14
C GLU A 164 -3.63 -0.86 5.87
N VAL A 165 -4.18 0.33 6.11
CA VAL A 165 -3.48 1.40 6.85
C VAL A 165 -3.63 1.19 8.35
N VAL A 166 -2.49 1.02 9.02
CA VAL A 166 -2.41 0.82 10.48
C VAL A 166 -2.26 2.15 11.22
N GLY A 167 -1.43 3.05 10.69
CA GLY A 167 -1.07 4.26 11.42
C GLY A 167 -0.41 5.34 10.58
N VAL A 168 -0.30 6.51 11.17
CA VAL A 168 0.30 7.71 10.57
C VAL A 168 1.55 8.08 11.33
N PHE A 169 2.62 8.36 10.60
CA PHE A 169 3.91 8.74 11.15
C PHE A 169 3.79 9.96 12.07
N VAL A 170 4.48 9.91 13.20
CA VAL A 170 4.58 11.02 14.17
C VAL A 170 6.00 11.56 14.20
N LEU A 171 6.97 10.69 14.47
CA LEU A 171 8.37 11.08 14.65
C LEU A 171 9.32 9.91 14.38
N CYS A 172 10.60 10.25 14.22
CA CYS A 172 11.70 9.33 13.98
C CYS A 172 12.79 9.53 15.04
N PHE A 173 13.28 8.44 15.61
CA PHE A 173 14.52 8.39 16.39
C PHE A 173 15.61 7.83 15.48
N LYS A 174 16.60 8.66 15.16
CA LYS A 174 17.71 8.25 14.29
C LYS A 174 18.59 7.25 15.03
N ARG A 175 19.07 6.22 14.31
CA ARG A 175 20.06 5.29 14.88
C ARG A 175 21.28 6.07 15.35
N ALA A 176 21.75 5.79 16.56
CA ALA A 176 23.01 6.37 17.04
C ALA A 176 24.13 6.01 16.06
N LYS A 177 24.97 7.00 15.71
CA LYS A 177 26.21 6.71 14.98
C LYS A 177 27.12 5.94 15.94
N SER A 178 27.63 4.78 15.52
CA SER A 178 28.72 4.14 16.26
C SER A 178 29.88 5.14 16.29
N LYS A 179 30.43 5.38 17.48
CA LYS A 179 31.70 6.07 17.63
C LYS A 179 32.82 5.22 17.06
#